data_AF-A0A3E2MXP3-F1
#
_entry.id   AF-A0A3E2MXP3-F1
#
_cell.length_a   1.000
_cell.length_b   1.000
_cell.length_c   1.000
_cell.angle_alpha   90.00
_cell.angle_beta   90.00
_cell.angle_gamma   90.00
#
_symmetry.space_group_name_H-M   'P 1'
#
loop_
_entity.id
_entity.type
_entity.pdbx_description
1 polymer ?
#
loop_
_entity_poly.entity_id
_entity_poly.type
_entity_poly.pdbx_seq_one_letter_code
_entity_poly.pdbx_strand_id
1 'polypeptide(L)'
;MSTAADRIKANAERLRTKSPTKPPAAPAALPESAEPLRAPGAVRQKNVRRTVDLSPSAHRGLDNWQRGTADRLGLARVTGQDVLAALVDQLLADDELAEQIVRAIAAQRS
;
A
#
# COMPACT_ATOMS: atom_id res chain seq x y z
N MET A 1 -15.45 -29.62 8.13
CA MET A 1 -15.13 -28.67 7.05
C MET A 1 -15.12 -27.27 7.66
N SER A 2 -13.96 -26.65 7.89
CA SER A 2 -13.87 -25.31 8.50
C SER A 2 -13.74 -24.24 7.42
N THR A 3 -14.57 -23.21 7.51
CA THR A 3 -14.82 -22.25 6.42
C THR A 3 -13.84 -21.08 6.48
N ALA A 4 -13.70 -20.30 5.40
CA ALA A 4 -12.82 -19.13 5.38
C ALA A 4 -13.13 -18.12 6.51
N ALA A 5 -14.38 -18.03 6.95
CA ALA A 5 -14.81 -17.21 8.08
C ALA A 5 -14.21 -17.67 9.44
N ASP A 6 -14.05 -18.97 9.65
CA ASP A 6 -13.45 -19.53 10.88
C ASP A 6 -11.97 -19.15 11.01
N ARG A 7 -11.25 -19.13 9.88
CA ARG A 7 -9.83 -18.73 9.84
C ARG A 7 -9.62 -17.26 10.19
N ILE A 8 -10.56 -16.40 9.82
CA ILE A 8 -10.50 -14.96 10.12
C ILE A 8 -10.74 -14.72 11.62
N LYS A 9 -11.75 -15.39 12.20
CA LYS A 9 -12.04 -15.29 13.64
C LYS A 9 -10.89 -15.82 14.49
N ALA A 10 -10.29 -16.95 14.09
CA ALA A 10 -9.13 -17.53 14.77
C ALA A 10 -7.88 -16.62 14.74
N ASN A 11 -7.67 -15.87 13.66
CA ASN A 11 -6.55 -14.93 13.58
C ASN A 11 -6.76 -13.70 14.47
N ALA A 12 -7.99 -13.17 14.52
CA ALA A 12 -8.36 -12.05 15.39
C ALA A 12 -8.17 -12.37 16.90
N GLU A 13 -8.43 -13.62 17.30
CA GLU A 13 -8.29 -14.05 18.70
C GLU A 13 -6.82 -14.21 19.14
N ARG A 14 -5.95 -14.66 18.22
CA ARG A 14 -4.48 -14.73 18.42
C ARG A 14 -3.82 -13.36 18.59
N LEU A 15 -4.41 -12.32 18.01
CA LEU A 15 -3.96 -10.93 18.16
C LEU A 15 -4.38 -10.32 19.51
N ARG A 16 -5.58 -10.66 20.02
CA ARG A 16 -6.05 -10.21 21.35
C ARG A 16 -5.30 -10.85 22.51
N THR A 17 -4.89 -12.10 22.37
CA THR A 17 -4.18 -12.86 23.42
C THR A 17 -2.69 -12.49 23.53
N LYS A 18 -2.13 -11.75 22.56
CA LYS A 18 -0.72 -11.33 22.53
C LYS A 18 -0.46 -9.90 23.05
N SER A 19 -1.44 -9.24 23.66
CA SER A 19 -1.22 -7.95 24.32
C SER A 19 -0.47 -8.16 25.64
N PRO A 20 0.77 -7.66 25.83
CA PRO A 20 1.43 -7.73 27.12
C PRO A 20 0.84 -6.66 28.06
N THR A 21 0.30 -7.12 29.18
CA THR A 21 0.00 -6.34 30.38
C THR A 21 1.29 -5.70 30.91
N LYS A 22 1.32 -4.37 30.99
CA LYS A 22 2.34 -3.61 31.72
C LYS A 22 2.01 -3.64 33.23
N PRO A 23 2.90 -4.12 34.13
CA PRO A 23 2.67 -4.06 35.58
C PRO A 23 2.91 -2.64 36.13
N PRO A 24 2.34 -2.29 37.31
CA PRO A 24 2.53 -0.99 37.93
C PRO A 24 3.85 -0.98 38.73
N ALA A 25 4.70 0.01 38.46
CA ALA A 25 5.83 0.34 39.33
C ALA A 25 6.05 1.85 39.31
N ALA A 26 5.83 2.47 40.46
CA ALA A 26 6.43 3.73 40.90
C ALA A 26 7.23 3.37 42.17
N PRO A 27 8.29 4.11 42.58
CA PRO A 27 8.42 5.56 42.43
C PRO A 27 9.83 6.11 42.05
N ALA A 28 9.83 7.43 41.80
CA ALA A 28 10.97 8.37 41.87
C ALA A 28 11.90 8.54 40.64
N ALA A 29 11.56 9.50 39.79
CA ALA A 29 12.47 10.56 39.32
C ALA A 29 11.65 11.72 38.72
N LEU A 30 12.06 12.96 39.00
CA LEU A 30 11.43 14.22 38.56
C LEU A 30 11.50 14.37 37.02
N PRO A 31 10.57 15.13 36.40
CA PRO A 31 10.47 15.25 34.96
C PRO A 31 11.36 16.39 34.44
N GLU A 32 12.43 16.08 33.71
CA GLU A 32 13.04 17.06 32.82
C GLU A 32 12.32 16.97 31.47
N SER A 33 11.39 17.90 31.27
CA SER A 33 10.61 18.08 30.06
C SER A 33 11.52 18.42 28.87
N ALA A 34 11.96 17.40 28.15
CA ALA A 34 12.41 17.57 26.77
C ALA A 34 11.16 17.57 25.86
N GLU A 35 10.52 18.73 25.70
CA GLU A 35 9.55 18.92 24.63
C GLU A 35 10.29 18.77 23.28
N PRO A 36 9.93 17.81 22.42
CA PRO A 36 10.41 17.85 21.04
C PRO A 36 9.80 19.10 20.39
N LEU A 37 10.65 20.06 20.03
CA LEU A 37 10.28 21.19 19.18
C LEU A 37 9.49 20.67 17.98
N ARG A 38 8.16 20.81 18.02
CA ARG A 38 7.31 20.57 16.85
C ARG A 38 7.63 21.67 15.86
N ALA A 39 8.38 21.31 14.82
CA ALA A 39 8.54 22.16 13.66
C ALA A 39 7.14 22.56 13.13
N PRO A 40 6.93 23.84 12.77
CA PRO A 40 5.63 24.32 12.30
C PRO A 40 5.24 23.62 10.99
N GLY A 41 4.21 22.78 11.09
CA GLY A 41 3.12 22.70 10.11
C GLY A 41 3.46 22.43 8.66
N ALA A 42 4.34 21.47 8.35
CA ALA A 42 4.29 20.86 7.02
C ALA A 42 2.94 20.13 6.89
N VAL A 43 2.01 20.73 6.14
CA VAL A 43 0.71 20.12 5.84
C VAL A 43 1.00 18.86 5.02
N ARG A 44 1.06 17.71 5.68
CA ARG A 44 1.26 16.43 5.01
C ARG A 44 0.07 16.20 4.09
N GLN A 45 0.24 16.53 2.81
CA GLN A 45 -0.73 16.18 1.79
C GLN A 45 -0.89 14.66 1.83
N LYS A 46 -2.12 14.22 2.09
CA LYS A 46 -2.44 12.81 2.18
C LYS A 46 -2.62 12.26 0.78
N ASN A 47 -2.02 11.11 0.49
CA ASN A 47 -2.23 10.40 -0.76
C ASN A 47 -3.72 10.10 -0.97
N VAL A 48 -4.21 10.34 -2.18
CA VAL A 48 -5.58 10.00 -2.60
C VAL A 48 -5.58 8.60 -3.18
N ARG A 49 -6.50 7.75 -2.71
CA ARG A 49 -6.64 6.37 -3.19
C ARG A 49 -7.44 6.33 -4.50
N ARG A 50 -6.99 5.51 -5.44
CA ARG A 50 -7.72 5.19 -6.68
C ARG A 50 -7.86 3.67 -6.78
N THR A 51 -9.05 3.20 -7.12
CA THR A 51 -9.38 1.77 -7.30
C THR A 51 -9.64 1.51 -8.77
N VAL A 52 -9.15 0.38 -9.28
CA VAL A 52 -9.34 -0.04 -10.67
C VAL A 52 -9.82 -1.48 -10.67
N ASP A 53 -10.86 -1.75 -11.45
CA ASP A 53 -11.36 -3.09 -11.68
C ASP A 53 -10.56 -3.74 -12.82
N LEU A 54 -9.95 -4.88 -12.52
CA LEU A 54 -9.20 -5.67 -13.49
C LEU A 54 -9.95 -6.98 -13.77
N SER A 55 -9.96 -7.41 -15.02
CA SER A 55 -10.41 -8.75 -15.35
C SER A 55 -9.51 -9.80 -14.65
N PRO A 56 -10.01 -11.01 -14.37
CA PRO A 56 -9.21 -12.05 -13.75
C PRO A 56 -7.94 -12.39 -14.55
N SER A 57 -8.00 -12.29 -15.89
CA SER A 57 -6.84 -12.50 -16.75
C SER A 57 -5.82 -11.37 -16.63
N ALA A 58 -6.25 -10.10 -16.63
CA ALA A 58 -5.36 -8.96 -16.44
C ALA A 58 -4.70 -8.99 -15.06
N HIS A 59 -5.45 -9.34 -14.00
CA HIS A 59 -4.91 -9.47 -12.66
C HIS A 59 -3.79 -10.52 -12.57
N ARG A 60 -4.00 -11.72 -13.14
CA ARG A 60 -2.96 -12.77 -13.18
C ARG A 60 -1.76 -12.38 -14.04
N GLY A 61 -2.00 -11.70 -15.16
CA GLY A 61 -0.93 -11.18 -16.02
C GLY A 61 -0.03 -10.19 -15.29
N LEU A 62 -0.63 -9.23 -14.57
CA LEU A 62 0.10 -8.27 -13.76
C LEU A 62 0.90 -8.94 -12.64
N ASP A 63 0.29 -9.88 -11.91
CA ASP A 63 0.93 -10.60 -10.81
C ASP A 63 2.15 -11.43 -11.28
N ASN A 64 2.06 -12.07 -12.45
CA ASN A 64 3.21 -12.74 -13.08
C ASN A 64 4.32 -11.77 -13.47
N TRP A 65 3.97 -10.65 -14.10
CA TRP A 65 4.94 -9.63 -14.50
C TRP A 65 5.64 -9.00 -13.28
N GLN A 66 4.92 -8.81 -12.17
CA GLN A 66 5.47 -8.26 -10.93
C GLN A 66 6.52 -9.18 -10.31
N ARG A 67 6.27 -10.50 -10.28
CA ARG A 67 7.26 -11.47 -9.83
C ARG A 67 8.54 -11.39 -10.65
N GLY A 68 8.42 -11.50 -11.98
CA GLY A 68 9.60 -11.40 -12.85
C GLY A 68 10.33 -10.05 -12.74
N THR A 69 9.60 -8.96 -12.47
CA THR A 69 10.21 -7.65 -12.24
C THR A 69 10.90 -7.55 -10.88
N ALA A 70 10.33 -8.13 -9.83
CA ALA A 70 10.96 -8.22 -8.52
C ALA A 70 12.28 -8.99 -8.61
N ASP A 71 12.28 -10.13 -9.32
CA ASP A 71 13.48 -10.94 -9.55
C ASP A 71 14.57 -10.13 -10.29
N ARG A 72 14.20 -9.40 -11.34
CA ARG A 72 15.14 -8.54 -12.10
C ARG A 72 15.72 -7.40 -11.27
N LEU A 73 14.92 -6.83 -10.37
CA LEU A 73 15.35 -5.72 -9.52
C LEU A 73 16.04 -6.18 -8.23
N GLY A 74 16.10 -7.49 -7.96
CA GLY A 74 16.59 -8.03 -6.69
C GLY A 74 15.72 -7.63 -5.49
N LEU A 75 14.44 -7.34 -5.72
CA LEU A 75 13.48 -6.95 -4.69
C LEU A 75 12.69 -8.16 -4.22
N ALA A 76 12.30 -8.18 -2.94
CA ALA A 76 11.44 -9.23 -2.40
C ALA A 76 10.05 -9.26 -3.07
N ARG A 77 9.55 -8.10 -3.49
CA ARG A 77 8.29 -7.96 -4.24
C ARG A 77 8.21 -6.60 -4.92
N VAL A 78 7.46 -6.55 -6.01
CA VAL A 78 6.95 -5.31 -6.63
C VAL A 78 5.44 -5.29 -6.42
N THR A 79 4.91 -4.23 -5.81
CA THR A 79 3.48 -4.18 -5.50
C THR A 79 2.66 -3.58 -6.64
N GLY A 80 1.36 -3.89 -6.69
CA GLY A 80 0.43 -3.23 -7.61
C GLY A 80 0.42 -1.72 -7.46
N GLN A 81 0.60 -1.23 -6.23
CA GLN A 81 0.66 0.20 -5.96
C GLN A 81 1.89 0.84 -6.60
N ASP A 82 3.07 0.22 -6.50
CA ASP A 82 4.31 0.75 -7.10
C ASP A 82 4.17 0.84 -8.62
N VAL A 83 3.59 -0.19 -9.24
CA VAL A 83 3.34 -0.22 -10.68
C VAL A 83 2.37 0.87 -11.09
N LEU A 84 1.22 0.99 -10.42
CA LEU A 84 0.22 2.00 -10.76
C LEU A 84 0.74 3.42 -10.52
N ALA A 85 1.51 3.66 -9.46
CA ALA A 85 2.14 4.96 -9.21
C ALA A 85 3.13 5.32 -10.34
N ALA A 86 4.04 4.40 -10.69
CA ALA A 86 5.01 4.62 -11.75
C ALA A 86 4.35 4.86 -13.12
N LEU A 87 3.27 4.13 -13.43
CA LEU A 87 2.51 4.33 -14.67
C LEU A 87 1.83 5.70 -14.72
N VAL A 88 1.29 6.18 -13.58
CA VAL A 88 0.70 7.51 -13.49
C VAL A 88 1.78 8.59 -13.64
N ASP A 89 2.91 8.42 -12.97
CA ASP A 89 4.02 9.37 -13.06
C ASP A 89 4.54 9.47 -14.51
N GLN A 90 4.69 8.33 -15.20
CA GLN A 90 5.09 8.32 -16.61
C GLN A 90 4.03 8.94 -17.51
N LEU A 91 2.75 8.62 -17.31
CA LEU A 91 1.63 9.21 -18.05
C LEU A 91 1.58 10.74 -17.95
N LEU A 92 1.92 11.29 -16.77
CA LEU A 92 1.89 12.73 -16.55
C LEU A 92 3.15 13.46 -17.01
N ALA A 93 4.22 12.72 -17.33
CA ALA A 93 5.50 13.28 -17.76
C ALA A 93 5.79 13.10 -19.27
N ASP A 94 5.07 12.20 -19.94
CA ASP A 94 5.28 11.82 -21.35
C ASP A 94 4.01 12.05 -22.18
N ASP A 95 4.04 13.10 -23.01
CA ASP A 95 2.91 13.50 -23.86
C ASP A 95 2.58 12.42 -24.92
N GLU A 96 3.58 11.69 -25.42
CA GLU A 96 3.34 10.64 -26.41
C GLU A 96 2.56 9.48 -25.78
N LEU A 97 2.98 9.06 -24.58
CA LEU A 97 2.25 8.06 -23.81
C LEU A 97 0.82 8.55 -23.49
N ALA A 98 0.65 9.81 -23.12
CA ALA A 98 -0.67 10.38 -22.85
C ALA A 98 -1.60 10.27 -24.07
N GLU A 99 -1.11 10.65 -25.25
CA GLU A 99 -1.89 10.49 -26.48
C GLU A 99 -2.20 9.04 -26.81
N GLN A 100 -1.25 8.11 -26.61
CA GLN A 100 -1.47 6.69 -26.83
C GLN A 100 -2.61 6.16 -25.93
N ILE A 101 -2.63 6.56 -24.66
CA ILE A 101 -3.69 6.18 -23.72
C ILE A 101 -5.04 6.80 -24.13
N VAL A 102 -5.06 8.07 -24.55
CA VAL A 102 -6.29 8.72 -25.06
C VAL A 102 -6.87 7.93 -26.24
N ARG A 103 -6.03 7.53 -27.21
CA ARG A 103 -6.46 6.71 -28.35
C ARG A 103 -7.01 5.35 -27.91
N ALA A 104 -6.35 4.68 -26.97
CA ALA A 104 -6.80 3.39 -26.45
C ALA A 104 -8.17 3.48 -25.74
N ILE A 105 -8.38 4.53 -24.94
CA ILE A 105 -9.67 4.77 -24.27
C ILE A 105 -10.77 5.05 -25.29
N ALA A 106 -10.49 5.84 -26.33
CA ALA A 106 -11.45 6.13 -27.40
C ALA A 106 -11.89 4.84 -28.12
N ALA A 107 -10.95 3.97 -28.47
CA ALA A 107 -11.22 2.71 -29.17
C ALA A 107 -12.04 1.70 -28.35
N GLN A 108 -11.99 1.77 -27.02
CA GLN A 108 -12.81 0.91 -26.14
C GLN A 108 -14.26 1.39 -25.99
N ARG A 109 -14.53 2.66 -26.36
CA ARG A 109 -15.82 3.32 -26.18
C ARG A 109 -16.62 3.43 -27.48
N SER A 110 -15.96 3.28 -28.63
CA SER A 110 -16.57 3.16 -29.96
C SER A 110 -17.12 1.77 -30.19
#